data_AF-A0A0Q4LQJ3-F1
#
_entry.id   AF-A0A0Q4LQJ3-F1
#
_cell.length_a   1.000
_cell.length_b   1.000
_cell.length_c   1.000
_cell.angle_alpha   90.00
_cell.angle_beta   90.00
_cell.angle_gamma   90.00
#
_symmetry.space_group_name_H-M   'P 1'
#
loop_
_entity.id
_entity.type
_entity.pdbx_description
1 polymer ?
#
loop_
_entity_poly.entity_id
_entity_poly.type
_entity_poly.pdbx_seq_one_letter_code
_entity_poly.pdbx_strand_id
1 'polypeptide(L)'
;MLAITPPAPRCERDTLALAMADELLLASQRLADLAYDLASDEVTLRRHLTSLQEVDRVTQMQLAIADLLRAGPDAPAAVNAVTLDEMRQRLLRRMDGVGG
;
A
#
# COMPACT_ATOMS: atom_id res chain seq x y z
N MET A 1 25.23 29.12 16.03
CA MET A 1 25.70 27.91 15.33
C MET A 1 24.49 27.00 15.14
N LEU A 2 23.82 27.09 13.99
CA LEU A 2 22.68 26.23 13.64
C LEU A 2 23.22 25.13 12.72
N ALA A 3 23.36 23.92 13.24
CA ALA A 3 23.63 22.74 12.42
C ALA A 3 22.33 22.36 11.72
N ILE A 4 22.19 22.74 10.46
CA ILE A 4 21.14 22.21 9.58
C ILE A 4 21.59 20.80 9.23
N THR A 5 20.97 19.78 9.85
CA THR A 5 21.17 18.39 9.43
C THR A 5 20.76 18.29 7.96
N PRO A 6 21.66 17.88 7.04
CA PRO A 6 21.32 17.80 5.63
C PRO A 6 20.23 16.73 5.43
N PRO A 7 19.26 16.98 4.53
CA PRO A 7 18.26 15.97 4.20
C PRO A 7 18.99 14.73 3.65
N ALA A 8 18.65 13.54 4.15
CA ALA A 8 19.20 12.27 3.66
C ALA A 8 19.16 12.21 2.12
N PRO A 9 20.20 11.67 1.46
CA PRO A 9 20.31 11.67 0.00
C PRO A 9 19.09 10.98 -0.62
N ARG A 10 18.49 11.60 -1.64
CA ARG A 10 17.24 11.13 -2.28
C ARG A 10 17.33 9.67 -2.74
N CYS A 11 18.52 9.27 -3.22
CA CYS A 11 18.84 7.90 -3.64
C CYS A 11 18.58 6.84 -2.56
N GLU A 12 18.85 7.15 -1.28
CA GLU A 12 18.64 6.21 -0.16
C GLU A 12 17.15 6.05 0.18
N ARG A 13 16.39 7.16 0.12
CA ARG A 13 14.93 7.11 0.31
C ARG A 13 14.24 6.38 -0.83
N ASP A 14 14.70 6.59 -2.07
CA ASP A 14 14.21 5.88 -3.24
C ASP A 14 14.52 4.38 -3.12
N THR A 15 15.71 4.02 -2.62
CA THR A 15 16.08 2.61 -2.37
C THR A 15 15.20 1.96 -1.29
N LEU A 16 14.95 2.65 -0.17
CA LEU A 16 14.07 2.13 0.88
C LEU A 16 12.62 2.03 0.40
N ALA A 17 12.12 3.02 -0.35
CA ALA A 17 10.76 3.00 -0.89
C ALA A 17 10.54 1.81 -1.83
N LEU A 18 11.51 1.52 -2.70
CA LEU A 18 11.48 0.35 -3.58
C LEU A 18 11.51 -0.96 -2.78
N ALA A 19 12.40 -1.07 -1.79
CA ALA A 19 12.44 -2.26 -0.93
C ALA A 19 11.13 -2.49 -0.17
N MET A 20 10.50 -1.42 0.34
CA MET A 20 9.18 -1.50 0.98
C MET A 20 8.08 -1.90 -0.01
N ALA A 21 8.12 -1.40 -1.25
CA ALA A 21 7.18 -1.80 -2.29
C ALA A 21 7.28 -3.30 -2.63
N ASP A 22 8.50 -3.84 -2.63
CA ASP A 22 8.75 -5.26 -2.87
C ASP A 22 8.26 -6.12 -1.70
N GLU A 23 8.50 -5.70 -0.45
CA GLU A 23 7.96 -6.38 0.74
C GLU A 23 6.42 -6.34 0.80
N LEU A 24 5.79 -5.24 0.40
CA LEU A 24 4.33 -5.15 0.29
C LEU A 24 3.78 -6.09 -0.77
N LEU A 25 4.46 -6.22 -1.90
CA LEU A 25 4.09 -7.17 -2.95
C LEU A 25 4.23 -8.61 -2.44
N LEU A 26 5.33 -8.94 -1.76
CA LEU A 26 5.53 -10.26 -1.14
C LEU A 26 4.44 -10.57 -0.11
N ALA A 27 4.09 -9.61 0.75
CA ALA A 27 3.02 -9.76 1.74
C ALA A 27 1.65 -10.00 1.07
N SER A 28 1.37 -9.26 -0.01
CA SER A 28 0.12 -9.42 -0.77
C SER A 28 0.00 -10.80 -1.41
N GLN A 29 1.10 -11.35 -1.93
CA GLN A 29 1.13 -12.70 -2.50
C GLN A 29 0.83 -13.75 -1.42
N ARG A 30 1.47 -13.63 -0.25
CA ARG A 30 1.21 -14.54 0.89
C ARG A 30 -0.23 -14.47 1.37
N LEU A 31 -0.84 -13.29 1.39
CA LEU A 31 -2.26 -13.14 1.74
C LEU A 31 -3.17 -13.76 0.70
N ALA A 32 -2.85 -13.60 -0.59
CA ALA A 32 -3.61 -14.21 -1.68
C ALA A 32 -3.55 -15.75 -1.62
N ASP A 33 -2.37 -16.32 -1.37
CA ASP A 33 -2.19 -17.77 -1.22
C ASP A 33 -3.02 -18.31 -0.04
N LEU A 34 -2.94 -17.65 1.12
CA LEU A 34 -3.72 -18.04 2.30
C LEU A 34 -5.23 -17.91 2.06
N ALA A 35 -5.67 -16.83 1.40
CA ALA A 35 -7.07 -16.63 1.07
C ALA A 35 -7.58 -17.69 0.09
N TYR A 36 -6.75 -18.09 -0.88
CA TYR A 36 -7.04 -19.16 -1.82
C TYR A 36 -7.20 -20.51 -1.10
N ASP A 37 -6.25 -20.87 -0.23
CA ASP A 37 -6.30 -22.10 0.55
C ASP A 37 -7.57 -22.16 1.41
N LEU A 38 -7.92 -21.07 2.09
CA LEU A 38 -9.12 -20.98 2.92
C LEU A 38 -10.42 -21.02 2.09
N ALA A 39 -10.42 -20.41 0.90
CA ALA A 39 -11.58 -20.41 0.01
C ALA A 39 -11.80 -21.77 -0.68
N SER A 40 -10.76 -22.61 -0.75
CA SER A 40 -10.85 -23.96 -1.33
C SER A 40 -11.72 -24.92 -0.51
N ASP A 41 -11.88 -24.67 0.79
CA ASP A 41 -12.82 -25.39 1.66
C ASP A 41 -14.18 -24.67 1.69
N GLU A 42 -15.21 -25.35 1.21
CA GLU A 42 -16.53 -24.73 1.00
C GLU A 42 -17.21 -24.32 2.32
N VAL A 43 -16.98 -25.07 3.40
CA VAL A 43 -17.55 -24.75 4.72
C VAL A 43 -16.89 -23.49 5.29
N THR A 44 -15.57 -23.41 5.19
CA THR A 44 -14.76 -22.25 5.61
C THR A 44 -15.12 -21.02 4.79
N LEU A 45 -15.19 -21.15 3.46
CA LEU A 45 -15.59 -20.07 2.56
C LEU A 45 -16.96 -19.50 2.94
N ARG A 46 -17.99 -20.35 3.09
CA ARG A 46 -19.34 -19.87 3.46
C ARG A 46 -19.37 -19.19 4.83
N ARG A 47 -18.59 -19.69 5.79
CA ARG A 47 -18.55 -19.13 7.15
C ARG A 47 -17.77 -17.83 7.25
N HIS A 48 -16.75 -17.65 6.42
CA HIS A 48 -15.77 -16.57 6.53
C HIS A 48 -15.67 -15.69 5.27
N LEU A 49 -16.65 -15.75 4.36
CA LEU A 49 -16.65 -14.99 3.11
C LEU A 49 -16.35 -13.49 3.30
N THR A 50 -17.00 -12.86 4.28
CA THR A 50 -16.75 -11.44 4.59
C THR A 50 -15.33 -11.19 5.06
N SER A 51 -14.76 -12.08 5.87
CA SER A 51 -13.36 -11.96 6.30
C SER A 51 -12.41 -12.13 5.12
N LEU A 52 -12.68 -13.05 4.20
CA LEU A 52 -11.88 -13.25 2.98
C LEU A 52 -11.99 -12.04 2.03
N GLN A 53 -13.16 -11.40 1.94
CA GLN A 53 -13.32 -10.14 1.20
C GLN A 53 -12.49 -9.00 1.83
N GLU A 54 -12.41 -8.91 3.15
CA GLU A 54 -11.54 -7.93 3.81
C GLU A 54 -10.05 -8.25 3.57
N VAL A 55 -9.65 -9.52 3.50
CA VAL A 55 -8.28 -9.91 3.12
C VAL A 55 -7.95 -9.47 1.68
N ASP A 56 -8.86 -9.69 0.73
CA ASP A 56 -8.71 -9.19 -0.65
C ASP A 56 -8.59 -7.66 -0.67
N ARG A 57 -9.43 -6.96 0.11
CA ARG A 57 -9.36 -5.51 0.23
C ARG A 57 -8.01 -5.01 0.77
N VAL A 58 -7.45 -5.68 1.78
CA VAL A 58 -6.11 -5.38 2.32
C VAL A 58 -5.03 -5.65 1.27
N THR A 59 -5.15 -6.73 0.51
CA THR A 59 -4.25 -7.09 -0.60
C THR A 59 -4.23 -5.98 -1.64
N GLN A 60 -5.38 -5.49 -2.07
CA GLN A 60 -5.49 -4.36 -3.00
C GLN A 60 -4.90 -3.06 -2.44
N MET A 61 -5.08 -2.78 -1.13
CA MET A 61 -4.42 -1.64 -0.49
C MET A 61 -2.90 -1.76 -0.53
N GLN A 62 -2.33 -2.94 -0.25
CA GLN A 62 -0.89 -3.16 -0.28
C GLN A 62 -0.30 -2.94 -1.67
N LEU A 63 -0.98 -3.44 -2.72
CA LEU A 63 -0.58 -3.22 -4.10
C LEU A 63 -0.59 -1.74 -4.47
N ALA A 64 -1.67 -1.02 -4.14
CA ALA A 64 -1.76 0.42 -4.41
C ALA A 64 -0.67 1.23 -3.68
N ILE A 65 -0.32 0.86 -2.44
CA ILE A 65 0.79 1.49 -1.71
C ILE A 65 2.13 1.18 -2.39
N ALA A 66 2.36 -0.07 -2.80
CA ALA A 66 3.59 -0.45 -3.49
C ALA A 66 3.77 0.34 -4.80
N ASP A 67 2.70 0.55 -5.57
CA ASP A 67 2.73 1.35 -6.79
C ASP A 67 3.04 2.82 -6.51
N LEU A 68 2.45 3.40 -5.46
CA LEU A 68 2.75 4.77 -5.04
C LEU A 68 4.20 4.93 -4.57
N LEU A 69 4.75 3.94 -3.87
CA LEU A 69 6.16 3.94 -3.45
C LEU A 69 7.10 3.86 -4.66
N ARG A 70 6.76 3.05 -5.67
CA ARG A 70 7.51 2.94 -6.93
C ARG A 70 7.41 4.21 -7.80
N ALA A 71 6.33 4.97 -7.69
CA ALA A 71 6.18 6.25 -8.40
C ALA A 71 7.17 7.33 -7.92
N GLY A 72 7.77 7.16 -6.74
CA GLY A 72 8.84 8.04 -6.25
C GLY A 72 8.43 9.52 -6.22
N PRO A 73 9.16 10.43 -6.89
CA PRO A 73 8.82 11.86 -6.94
C PRO A 73 7.42 12.17 -7.49
N ASP A 74 6.88 11.30 -8.34
CA ASP A 74 5.57 11.47 -8.96
C ASP A 74 4.42 10.91 -8.09
N ALA A 75 4.74 10.36 -6.90
CA ALA A 75 3.74 9.79 -5.99
C ALA A 75 2.54 10.73 -5.71
N PRO A 76 2.71 12.06 -5.48
CA PRO A 76 1.57 12.95 -5.28
C PRO A 76 0.61 13.01 -6.49
N ALA A 77 1.13 12.93 -7.71
CA ALA A 77 0.32 12.87 -8.92
C ALA A 77 -0.33 11.48 -9.10
N ALA A 78 0.43 10.43 -8.77
CA ALA A 78 -0.01 9.03 -8.87
C ALA A 78 -1.16 8.68 -7.90
N VAL A 79 -1.35 9.42 -6.81
CA VAL A 79 -2.51 9.24 -5.91
C VAL A 79 -3.84 9.31 -6.67
N ASN A 80 -3.94 10.14 -7.71
CA ASN A 80 -5.17 10.24 -8.51
C ASN A 80 -5.46 8.99 -9.35
N ALA A 81 -4.46 8.16 -9.61
CA ALA A 81 -4.60 6.90 -10.34
C ALA A 81 -5.01 5.72 -9.42
N VAL A 82 -5.02 5.91 -8.10
CA VAL A 82 -5.46 4.87 -7.15
C VAL A 82 -6.95 4.61 -7.34
N THR A 83 -7.29 3.40 -7.79
CA THR A 83 -8.66 2.98 -8.08
C THR A 83 -9.50 2.72 -6.82
N LEU A 84 -8.85 2.43 -5.69
CA LEU A 84 -9.52 2.21 -4.42
C LEU A 84 -9.95 3.56 -3.80
N ASP A 85 -11.14 4.01 -4.18
CA ASP A 85 -11.60 5.40 -3.96
C ASP A 85 -11.54 5.85 -2.50
N GLU A 86 -11.97 5.01 -1.55
CA GLU A 86 -11.89 5.37 -0.13
C GLU A 86 -10.45 5.56 0.35
N MET A 87 -9.52 4.74 -0.14
CA MET A 87 -8.10 4.89 0.18
C MET A 87 -7.54 6.17 -0.43
N ARG A 88 -7.85 6.43 -1.72
CA ARG A 88 -7.50 7.67 -2.41
C ARG A 88 -7.98 8.90 -1.64
N GLN A 89 -9.26 8.94 -1.25
CA GLN A 89 -9.83 10.05 -0.47
C GLN A 89 -9.15 10.22 0.90
N ARG A 90 -8.79 9.12 1.59
CA ARG A 90 -8.04 9.20 2.85
C ARG A 90 -6.63 9.75 2.65
N LEU A 91 -5.96 9.38 1.56
CA LEU A 91 -4.63 9.88 1.22
C LEU A 91 -4.67 11.39 0.91
N LEU A 92 -5.57 11.81 0.02
CA LEU A 92 -5.74 13.23 -0.35
C LEU A 92 -6.01 14.09 0.90
N ARG A 93 -6.96 13.70 1.75
CA ARG A 93 -7.25 14.42 3.00
C ARG A 93 -6.04 14.56 3.92
N ARG A 94 -5.19 13.53 4.01
CA ARG A 94 -3.98 13.57 4.83
C ARG A 94 -2.91 14.46 4.21
N MET A 95 -2.79 14.49 2.89
CA MET A 95 -1.84 15.35 2.18
C MET A 95 -2.23 16.82 2.29
N ASP A 96 -3.52 17.14 2.14
CA ASP A 96 -4.04 18.50 2.29
C ASP A 96 -3.82 19.04 3.71
N GLY A 97 -3.93 18.18 4.73
CA GLY A 97 -3.68 18.53 6.13
C GLY A 97 -2.20 18.65 6.54
N VAL A 98 -1.27 18.17 5.71
CA VAL A 98 0.19 18.32 5.93
C VAL A 98 0.70 19.66 5.37
N GLY A 99 -0.10 20.35 4.55
CA GLY A 99 0.23 21.65 3.96
C GLY A 99 -0.33 22.88 4.71
N GLY A 100 -0.91 22.71 5.91
CA GLY A 100 -1.51 23.77 6.73
C GLY A 100 -0.70 24.11 7.98
#